data_AF-A0A6V7PCV5-F1
#
_entry.id   AF-A0A6V7PCV5-F1
#
_cell.length_a   1.000
_cell.length_b   1.000
_cell.length_c   1.000
_cell.angle_alpha   90.00
_cell.angle_beta   90.00
_cell.angle_gamma   90.00
#
_symmetry.space_group_name_H-M   'P 1'
#
loop_
_entity.id
_entity.type
_entity.pdbx_description
1 polymer ?
#
loop_
_entity_poly.entity_id
_entity_poly.type
_entity_poly.pdbx_seq_one_letter_code
_entity_poly.pdbx_strand_id
1 'polypeptide(L)'
;MPSLRRVARENARRIFEEKEKLRLELENARRIFEENEKLRLELENVQRIFEENEKLMLELDAKRKELNSRCKQRDKLEAENDGEKKQLDDEKQKTAIENTSRELPSMVQKKADEDVRKHIQAQKREKEAAISKIIELERQLDQKQQLELEKEQLEGTLRVMKHLISKERKSNDELGEARKELIMGSDDLLSGRTNIGIKRMGELDEEPFQNACKRKYQDEEAAIKAAELCSNWQGQFKEPGWNPYKIVECRRETKEVVNEQDPKLKELWFEWGDDVYNAVKTALIELNEYNASGRYTVPELWNYKEGRKATTKEVIRYIFEQWKINKRKR
;
A
#
# COMPACT_ATOMS: atom_id res chain seq x y z
N MET A 1 -15.90 47.97 196.17
CA MET A 1 -15.16 48.73 195.14
C MET A 1 -14.86 47.81 193.97
N PRO A 2 -15.39 48.10 192.77
CA PRO A 2 -15.29 47.28 191.57
C PRO A 2 -13.97 47.58 190.82
N SER A 3 -13.69 46.88 189.71
CA SER A 3 -13.23 47.48 188.44
C SER A 3 -12.15 46.70 187.66
N LEU A 4 -12.12 46.97 186.37
CA LEU A 4 -11.04 46.79 185.38
C LEU A 4 -10.92 45.44 184.66
N ARG A 5 -10.97 44.26 185.30
CA ARG A 5 -10.76 42.99 184.55
C ARG A 5 -11.89 42.61 183.58
N ARG A 6 -13.14 43.01 183.83
CA ARG A 6 -14.27 42.71 182.94
C ARG A 6 -14.28 43.62 181.71
N VAL A 7 -14.06 44.92 181.90
CA VAL A 7 -14.05 45.94 180.84
C VAL A 7 -12.91 45.71 179.84
N ALA A 8 -11.72 45.31 180.30
CA ALA A 8 -10.59 45.04 179.41
C ALA A 8 -10.81 43.85 178.46
N ARG A 9 -11.51 42.79 178.90
CA ARG A 9 -11.78 41.62 178.04
C ARG A 9 -12.92 41.85 177.06
N GLU A 10 -13.92 42.62 177.47
CA GLU A 10 -15.06 42.95 176.61
C GLU A 10 -14.61 43.86 175.45
N ASN A 11 -13.72 44.83 175.72
CA ASN A 11 -13.06 45.62 174.69
C ASN A 11 -12.18 44.80 173.74
N ALA A 12 -11.43 43.82 174.26
CA ALA A 12 -10.62 42.93 173.42
C ALA A 12 -11.45 42.06 172.47
N ARG A 13 -12.63 41.59 172.92
CA ARG A 13 -13.58 40.84 172.08
C ARG A 13 -14.17 41.71 170.96
N ARG A 14 -14.57 42.93 171.29
CA ARG A 14 -15.14 43.87 170.32
C ARG A 14 -14.16 44.23 169.21
N ILE A 15 -12.89 44.49 169.56
CA ILE A 15 -11.83 44.78 168.58
C ILE A 15 -11.54 43.56 167.69
N PHE A 16 -11.59 42.34 168.24
CA PHE A 16 -11.38 41.13 167.44
C PHE A 16 -12.54 40.89 166.46
N GLU A 17 -13.78 41.08 166.90
CA GLU A 17 -14.97 40.97 166.04
C GLU A 17 -14.98 42.04 164.95
N GLU A 18 -14.61 43.28 165.26
CA GLU A 18 -14.47 44.36 164.25
C GLU A 18 -13.35 44.07 163.25
N LYS A 19 -12.21 43.54 163.72
CA LYS A 19 -11.07 43.21 162.86
C LYS A 19 -11.37 42.04 161.91
N GLU A 20 -12.11 41.03 162.36
CA GLU A 20 -12.56 39.93 161.49
C GLU A 20 -13.63 40.40 160.49
N LYS A 21 -14.53 41.30 160.90
CA LYS A 21 -15.53 41.87 159.99
C LYS A 21 -14.88 42.69 158.86
N LEU A 22 -13.90 43.53 159.19
CA LEU A 22 -13.11 44.29 158.21
C LEU A 22 -12.29 43.38 157.28
N ARG A 23 -11.79 42.25 157.78
CA ARG A 23 -11.06 41.27 156.96
C ARG A 23 -11.97 40.66 155.90
N LEU A 24 -13.19 40.27 156.28
CA LEU A 24 -14.18 39.68 155.38
C LEU A 24 -14.65 40.69 154.31
N GLU A 25 -14.83 41.97 154.68
CA GLU A 25 -15.15 43.03 153.73
C GLU A 25 -14.02 43.28 152.73
N LEU A 26 -12.75 43.27 153.18
CA LEU A 26 -11.60 43.45 152.29
C LEU A 26 -11.45 42.28 151.30
N GLU A 27 -11.74 41.06 151.75
CA GLU A 27 -11.70 39.86 150.91
C GLU A 27 -12.83 39.86 149.86
N ASN A 28 -14.05 40.26 150.24
CA ASN A 28 -15.15 40.48 149.30
C ASN A 28 -14.83 41.57 148.27
N ALA A 29 -14.23 42.69 148.69
CA ALA A 29 -13.86 43.77 147.79
C ALA A 29 -12.81 43.34 146.74
N ARG A 30 -11.84 42.50 147.12
CA ARG A 30 -10.86 41.94 146.15
C ARG A 30 -11.53 41.04 145.11
N ARG A 31 -12.44 40.16 145.54
CA ARG A 31 -13.14 39.25 144.62
C ARG A 31 -13.96 40.00 143.58
N ILE A 32 -14.67 41.05 144.01
CA ILE A 32 -15.46 41.92 143.12
C ILE A 32 -14.54 42.65 142.12
N PHE A 33 -13.37 43.10 142.56
CA PHE A 33 -12.41 43.78 141.67
C PHE A 33 -11.85 42.81 140.61
N GLU A 34 -11.49 41.59 140.99
CA GLU A 34 -11.03 40.56 140.04
C GLU A 34 -12.14 40.13 139.06
N GLU A 35 -13.40 39.98 139.51
CA GLU A 35 -14.53 39.70 138.62
C GLU A 35 -14.81 40.82 137.63
N ASN A 36 -14.77 42.08 138.07
CA ASN A 36 -14.97 43.24 137.19
C ASN A 36 -13.86 43.38 136.13
N GLU A 37 -12.62 43.08 136.49
CA GLU A 37 -11.51 43.13 135.52
C GLU A 37 -11.61 42.00 134.49
N LYS A 38 -12.10 40.84 134.89
CA LYS A 38 -12.35 39.71 133.98
C LYS A 38 -13.49 40.01 132.99
N LEU A 39 -14.58 40.61 133.47
CA LEU A 39 -15.69 41.09 132.62
C LEU A 39 -15.25 42.18 131.65
N ARG A 40 -14.33 43.07 132.06
CA ARG A 40 -13.75 44.10 131.19
C ARG A 40 -12.99 43.49 130.02
N LEU A 41 -12.15 42.49 130.28
CA LEU A 41 -11.41 41.75 129.24
C LEU A 41 -12.33 40.95 128.30
N GLU A 42 -13.42 40.37 128.81
CA GLU A 42 -14.41 39.68 127.97
C GLU A 42 -15.18 40.65 127.06
N LEU A 43 -15.55 41.83 127.57
CA LEU A 43 -16.18 42.89 126.77
C LEU A 43 -15.27 43.37 125.63
N GLU A 44 -13.98 43.61 125.92
CA GLU A 44 -12.99 43.98 124.89
C GLU A 44 -12.84 42.87 123.83
N ASN A 45 -12.87 41.59 124.23
CA ASN A 45 -12.74 40.47 123.30
C ASN A 45 -13.95 40.32 122.36
N VAL A 46 -15.17 40.52 122.88
CA VAL A 46 -16.40 40.49 122.08
C VAL A 46 -16.43 41.64 121.07
N GLN A 47 -16.00 42.85 121.47
CA GLN A 47 -15.90 43.99 120.55
C GLN A 47 -14.94 43.70 119.40
N ARG A 48 -13.75 43.16 119.69
CA ARG A 48 -12.78 42.78 118.65
C ARG A 48 -13.36 41.77 117.66
N ILE A 49 -14.06 40.74 118.14
CA ILE A 49 -14.72 39.74 117.28
C ILE A 49 -15.80 40.40 116.40
N PHE A 50 -16.55 41.35 116.95
CA PHE A 50 -17.59 42.07 116.20
C PHE A 50 -16.98 42.92 115.07
N GLU A 51 -15.92 43.68 115.38
CA GLU A 51 -15.16 44.47 114.40
C GLU A 51 -14.55 43.58 113.30
N GLU A 52 -14.01 42.41 113.68
CA GLU A 52 -13.41 41.46 112.73
C GLU A 52 -14.47 40.80 111.83
N ASN A 53 -15.64 40.46 112.38
CA ASN A 53 -16.77 39.95 111.60
C ASN A 53 -17.35 41.00 110.63
N GLU A 54 -17.41 42.27 111.04
CA GLU A 54 -17.83 43.36 110.16
C GLU A 54 -16.84 43.54 109.00
N LYS A 55 -15.53 43.47 109.28
CA LYS A 55 -14.48 43.53 108.27
C LYS A 55 -14.56 42.37 107.27
N LEU A 56 -14.75 41.14 107.76
CA LEU A 56 -14.92 39.96 106.90
C LEU A 56 -16.18 40.05 106.03
N MET A 57 -17.26 40.64 106.56
CA MET A 57 -18.49 40.87 105.80
C MET A 57 -18.24 41.81 104.62
N LEU A 58 -17.55 42.92 104.84
CA LEU A 58 -17.18 43.87 103.79
C LEU A 58 -16.26 43.24 102.73
N GLU A 59 -15.31 42.39 103.15
CA GLU A 59 -14.39 41.69 102.25
C GLU A 59 -15.12 40.64 101.38
N LEU A 60 -16.06 39.89 101.97
CA LEU A 60 -16.91 38.95 101.22
C LEU A 60 -17.79 39.67 100.20
N ASP A 61 -18.34 40.83 100.55
CA ASP A 61 -19.16 41.62 99.63
C ASP A 61 -18.32 42.20 98.48
N ALA A 62 -17.09 42.63 98.77
CA ALA A 62 -16.13 43.03 97.74
C ALA A 62 -15.79 41.86 96.80
N LYS A 63 -15.51 40.67 97.35
CA LYS A 63 -15.22 39.45 96.56
C LYS A 63 -16.41 38.99 95.73
N ARG A 64 -17.63 39.09 96.25
CA ARG A 64 -18.86 38.82 95.48
C ARG A 64 -19.00 39.78 94.29
N LYS A 65 -18.75 41.07 94.50
CA LYS A 65 -18.78 42.06 93.40
C LYS A 65 -17.69 41.81 92.36
N GLU A 66 -16.49 41.41 92.78
CA GLU A 66 -15.40 41.02 91.88
C GLU A 66 -15.77 39.78 91.04
N LEU A 67 -16.27 38.72 91.68
CA LEU A 67 -16.73 37.49 91.02
C LEU A 67 -17.86 37.76 90.03
N ASN A 68 -18.83 38.60 90.38
CA ASN A 68 -19.93 38.96 89.48
C ASN A 68 -19.41 39.72 88.26
N SER A 69 -18.45 40.63 88.45
CA SER A 69 -17.81 41.35 87.34
C SER A 69 -17.03 40.40 86.42
N ARG A 70 -16.30 39.41 86.98
CA ARG A 70 -15.61 38.37 86.21
C ARG A 70 -16.56 37.43 85.48
N CYS A 71 -17.69 37.07 86.09
CA CYS A 71 -18.71 36.25 85.42
C CYS A 71 -19.25 36.96 84.18
N LYS A 72 -19.63 38.24 84.32
CA LYS A 72 -20.08 39.05 83.18
C LYS A 72 -19.04 39.17 82.08
N GLN A 73 -17.76 39.31 82.43
CA GLN A 73 -16.69 39.37 81.45
C GLN A 73 -16.48 38.03 80.75
N ARG A 74 -16.53 36.91 81.48
CA ARG A 74 -16.46 35.57 80.91
C ARG A 74 -17.61 35.30 79.95
N ASP A 75 -18.85 35.61 80.36
CA ASP A 75 -20.03 35.38 79.55
C ASP A 75 -19.99 36.23 78.26
N LYS A 76 -19.41 37.43 78.33
CA LYS A 76 -19.15 38.27 77.15
C LYS A 76 -18.10 37.65 76.22
N LEU A 77 -16.98 37.18 76.76
CA LEU A 77 -15.93 36.51 75.97
C LEU A 77 -16.41 35.18 75.37
N GLU A 78 -17.28 34.46 76.07
CA GLU A 78 -17.89 33.22 75.58
C GLU A 78 -18.83 33.51 74.41
N ALA A 79 -19.64 34.57 74.50
CA ALA A 79 -20.46 35.01 73.38
C ALA A 79 -19.63 35.51 72.18
N GLU A 80 -18.52 36.21 72.42
CA GLU A 80 -17.58 36.66 71.37
C GLU A 80 -16.91 35.45 70.70
N ASN A 81 -16.38 34.49 71.46
CA ASN A 81 -15.79 33.26 70.93
C ASN A 81 -16.79 32.39 70.16
N ASP A 82 -18.03 32.26 70.65
CA ASP A 82 -19.08 31.53 69.94
C ASP A 82 -19.46 32.22 68.63
N GLY A 83 -19.43 33.56 68.61
CA GLY A 83 -19.60 34.38 67.41
C GLY A 83 -18.49 34.16 66.38
N GLU A 84 -17.23 34.25 66.82
CA GLU A 84 -16.05 34.02 65.97
C GLU A 84 -15.99 32.60 65.42
N LYS A 85 -16.33 31.59 66.25
CA LYS A 85 -16.38 30.20 65.82
C LYS A 85 -17.42 29.98 64.73
N LYS A 86 -18.62 30.55 64.88
CA LYS A 86 -19.66 30.51 63.83
C LYS A 86 -19.20 31.20 62.55
N GLN A 87 -18.60 32.39 62.66
CA GLN A 87 -18.06 33.09 61.48
C GLN A 87 -16.98 32.28 60.75
N LEU A 88 -16.06 31.66 61.50
CA LEU A 88 -15.01 30.81 60.92
C LEU A 88 -15.60 29.57 60.24
N ASP A 89 -16.62 28.96 60.82
CA ASP A 89 -17.29 27.80 60.23
C ASP A 89 -18.05 28.20 58.94
N ASP A 90 -18.73 29.35 58.95
CA ASP A 90 -19.40 29.91 57.77
C ASP A 90 -18.40 30.27 56.66
N GLU A 91 -17.25 30.86 57.00
CA GLU A 91 -16.20 31.23 56.05
C GLU A 91 -15.51 29.99 55.46
N LYS A 92 -15.29 28.94 56.26
CA LYS A 92 -14.81 27.64 55.78
C LYS A 92 -15.80 26.99 54.82
N GLN A 93 -17.10 27.02 55.12
CA GLN A 93 -18.11 26.49 54.21
C GLN A 93 -18.17 27.29 52.91
N LYS A 94 -18.15 28.63 53.01
CA LYS A 94 -18.15 29.52 51.84
C LYS A 94 -16.95 29.27 50.93
N THR A 95 -15.74 29.19 51.49
CA THR A 95 -14.52 28.91 50.73
C THR A 95 -14.51 27.50 50.12
N ALA A 96 -15.06 26.49 50.81
CA ALA A 96 -15.24 25.15 50.26
C ALA A 96 -16.21 25.13 49.06
N ILE A 97 -17.34 25.84 49.17
CA ILE A 97 -18.32 25.97 48.07
C ILE A 97 -17.71 26.73 46.89
N GLU A 98 -17.00 27.83 47.14
CA GLU A 98 -16.32 28.61 46.08
C GLU A 98 -15.25 27.79 45.36
N ASN A 99 -14.43 27.02 46.08
CA ASN A 99 -13.44 26.13 45.47
C ASN A 99 -14.09 25.03 44.62
N THR A 100 -15.14 24.38 45.12
CA THR A 100 -15.89 23.34 44.39
C THR A 100 -16.57 23.91 43.14
N SER A 101 -17.18 25.10 43.27
CA SER A 101 -17.83 25.82 42.17
C SER A 101 -16.82 26.24 41.08
N ARG A 102 -15.57 26.51 41.44
CA ARG A 102 -14.51 26.88 40.49
C ARG A 102 -13.86 25.68 39.79
N GLU A 103 -13.78 24.52 40.44
CA GLU A 103 -13.18 23.31 39.88
C GLU A 103 -14.04 22.64 38.80
N LEU A 104 -15.35 22.54 39.01
CA LEU A 104 -16.28 21.88 38.10
C LEU A 104 -16.27 22.49 36.67
N PRO A 105 -16.39 23.82 36.47
CA PRO A 105 -16.31 24.44 35.14
C PRO A 105 -14.95 24.22 34.46
N SER A 106 -13.85 24.26 35.23
CA SER A 106 -12.49 24.01 34.72
C SER A 106 -12.33 22.56 34.22
N MET A 107 -12.88 21.59 34.95
CA MET A 107 -12.88 20.18 34.51
C MET A 107 -13.73 19.97 33.26
N VAL A 108 -14.91 20.58 33.20
CA VAL A 108 -15.80 20.51 32.02
C VAL A 108 -15.12 21.14 30.80
N GLN A 109 -14.49 22.30 30.96
CA GLN A 109 -13.73 22.96 29.88
C GLN A 109 -12.59 22.09 29.37
N LYS A 110 -11.76 21.53 30.26
CA LYS A 110 -10.65 20.65 29.88
C LYS A 110 -11.12 19.41 29.11
N LYS A 111 -12.27 18.82 29.52
CA LYS A 111 -12.84 17.66 28.85
C LYS A 111 -13.35 18.01 27.45
N ALA A 112 -14.05 19.15 27.31
CA ALA A 112 -14.50 19.65 26.02
C ALA A 112 -13.32 19.93 25.06
N ASP A 113 -12.26 20.58 25.56
CA ASP A 113 -11.05 20.86 24.78
C ASP A 113 -10.34 19.56 24.34
N GLU A 114 -10.32 18.55 25.20
CA GLU A 114 -9.75 17.23 24.89
C GLU A 114 -10.56 16.49 23.80
N ASP A 115 -11.89 16.54 23.86
CA ASP A 115 -12.77 15.92 22.87
C ASP A 115 -12.64 16.63 21.50
N VAL A 116 -12.58 17.98 21.49
CA VAL A 116 -12.29 18.76 20.28
C VAL A 116 -10.93 18.37 19.69
N ARG A 117 -9.90 18.22 20.53
CA ARG A 117 -8.56 17.80 20.09
C ARG A 117 -8.59 16.40 19.45
N LYS A 118 -9.31 15.44 20.04
CA LYS A 118 -9.50 14.09 19.47
C LYS A 118 -10.20 14.16 18.12
N HIS A 119 -11.24 14.99 17.99
CA HIS A 119 -11.96 15.16 16.72
C HIS A 119 -11.06 15.75 15.62
N ILE A 120 -10.29 16.79 15.93
CA ILE A 120 -9.32 17.39 14.98
C ILE A 120 -8.29 16.35 14.54
N GLN A 121 -7.78 15.53 15.46
CA GLN A 121 -6.79 14.50 15.15
C GLN A 121 -7.39 13.39 14.27
N ALA A 122 -8.63 12.96 14.54
CA ALA A 122 -9.34 12.02 13.70
C ALA A 122 -9.55 12.57 12.28
N GLN A 123 -10.04 13.81 12.17
CA GLN A 123 -10.24 14.48 10.89
C GLN A 123 -8.93 14.65 10.11
N LYS A 124 -7.81 14.91 10.81
CA LYS A 124 -6.48 14.98 10.18
C LYS A 124 -6.07 13.64 9.57
N ARG A 125 -6.25 12.54 10.30
CA ARG A 125 -5.95 11.18 9.81
C ARG A 125 -6.83 10.81 8.61
N GLU A 126 -8.12 11.15 8.66
CA GLU A 126 -9.03 10.91 7.53
C GLU A 126 -8.61 11.70 6.28
N LYS A 127 -8.21 12.97 6.43
CA LYS A 127 -7.68 13.78 5.33
C LYS A 127 -6.40 13.20 4.75
N GLU A 128 -5.45 12.78 5.58
CA GLU A 128 -4.19 12.15 5.14
C GLU A 128 -4.45 10.83 4.39
N ALA A 129 -5.40 10.02 4.88
CA ALA A 129 -5.82 8.79 4.19
C ALA A 129 -6.50 9.09 2.85
N ALA A 130 -7.36 10.11 2.79
CA ALA A 130 -8.01 10.54 1.55
C ALA A 130 -7.00 11.05 0.52
N ILE A 131 -6.04 11.89 0.92
CA ILE A 131 -4.95 12.36 0.06
C ILE A 131 -4.12 11.19 -0.46
N SER A 132 -3.74 10.25 0.40
CA SER A 132 -3.00 9.05 -0.02
C SER A 132 -3.78 8.24 -1.05
N LYS A 133 -5.11 8.17 -0.91
CA LYS A 133 -5.96 7.48 -1.88
C LYS A 133 -6.06 8.23 -3.21
N ILE A 134 -6.12 9.56 -3.20
CA ILE A 134 -6.14 10.39 -4.41
C ILE A 134 -4.86 10.18 -5.22
N ILE A 135 -3.69 10.25 -4.57
CA ILE A 135 -2.39 10.05 -5.24
C ILE A 135 -2.31 8.67 -5.92
N GLU A 136 -2.77 7.61 -5.25
CA GLU A 136 -2.76 6.28 -5.85
C GLU A 136 -3.75 6.17 -7.02
N LEU A 137 -4.91 6.82 -6.95
CA LEU A 137 -5.88 6.84 -8.05
C LEU A 137 -5.36 7.66 -9.25
N GLU A 138 -4.67 8.77 -9.03
CA GLU A 138 -4.01 9.56 -10.08
C GLU A 138 -2.95 8.70 -10.78
N ARG A 139 -2.10 8.00 -10.03
CA ARG A 139 -1.10 7.09 -10.59
C ARG A 139 -1.73 5.97 -11.44
N GLN A 140 -2.85 5.41 -10.98
CA GLN A 140 -3.59 4.38 -11.73
C GLN A 140 -4.23 4.95 -13.00
N LEU A 141 -4.73 6.19 -12.95
CA LEU A 141 -5.29 6.87 -14.11
C LEU A 141 -4.23 7.13 -15.18
N ASP A 142 -3.05 7.63 -14.78
CA ASP A 142 -1.93 7.89 -15.68
C ASP A 142 -1.47 6.60 -16.37
N GLN A 143 -1.34 5.50 -15.60
CA GLN A 143 -1.00 4.19 -16.16
C GLN A 143 -2.05 3.69 -17.16
N LYS A 144 -3.34 3.89 -16.86
CA LYS A 144 -4.42 3.50 -17.76
C LYS A 144 -4.39 4.31 -19.06
N GLN A 145 -4.18 5.62 -18.96
CA GLN A 145 -4.07 6.49 -20.14
C GLN A 145 -2.86 6.13 -21.01
N GLN A 146 -1.72 5.80 -20.40
CA GLN A 146 -0.54 5.36 -21.14
C GLN A 146 -0.79 4.06 -21.92
N LEU A 147 -1.42 3.06 -21.28
CA LEU A 147 -1.78 1.81 -21.94
C LEU A 147 -2.80 2.00 -23.06
N GLU A 148 -3.75 2.93 -22.89
CA GLU A 148 -4.77 3.23 -23.90
C GLU A 148 -4.14 3.90 -25.14
N LEU A 149 -3.18 4.81 -24.94
CA LEU A 149 -2.41 5.40 -26.04
C LEU A 149 -1.56 4.35 -26.77
N GLU A 150 -0.87 3.46 -26.04
CA GLU A 150 -0.08 2.39 -26.64
C GLU A 150 -0.96 1.44 -27.47
N LYS A 151 -2.14 1.09 -26.95
CA LYS A 151 -3.12 0.28 -27.67
C LYS A 151 -3.54 0.95 -28.98
N GLU A 152 -3.87 2.25 -28.96
CA GLU A 152 -4.26 2.99 -30.16
C GLU A 152 -3.12 3.05 -31.20
N GLN A 153 -1.88 3.25 -30.76
CA GLN A 153 -0.69 3.24 -31.61
C GLN A 153 -0.48 1.86 -32.28
N LEU A 154 -0.62 0.78 -31.52
CA LEU A 154 -0.52 -0.59 -32.03
C LEU A 154 -1.64 -0.90 -33.02
N GLU A 155 -2.88 -0.51 -32.72
CA GLU A 155 -4.01 -0.65 -33.64
C GLU A 155 -3.79 0.14 -34.94
N GLY A 156 -3.27 1.36 -34.84
CA GLY A 156 -2.88 2.17 -35.98
C GLY A 156 -1.83 1.48 -36.87
N THR A 157 -0.78 0.95 -36.25
CA THR A 157 0.29 0.20 -36.95
C THR A 157 -0.26 -1.04 -37.64
N LEU A 158 -1.12 -1.80 -36.95
CA LEU A 158 -1.74 -3.00 -37.50
C LEU A 158 -2.66 -2.69 -38.69
N ARG A 159 -3.40 -1.57 -38.65
CA ARG A 159 -4.21 -1.10 -39.80
C ARG A 159 -3.33 -0.83 -41.03
N VAL A 160 -2.22 -0.13 -40.85
CA VAL A 160 -1.27 0.16 -41.94
C VAL A 160 -0.66 -1.13 -42.48
N MET A 161 -0.21 -2.04 -41.61
CA MET A 161 0.36 -3.32 -42.03
C MET A 161 -0.62 -4.16 -42.84
N LYS A 162 -1.89 -4.26 -42.39
CA LYS A 162 -2.95 -4.93 -43.15
C LYS A 162 -3.16 -4.31 -44.53
N HIS A 163 -3.16 -2.97 -44.62
CA HIS A 163 -3.30 -2.28 -45.90
C HIS A 163 -2.12 -2.55 -46.84
N LEU A 164 -0.88 -2.55 -46.32
CA LEU A 164 0.32 -2.85 -47.09
C LEU A 164 0.30 -4.29 -47.63
N ILE A 165 -0.03 -5.27 -46.78
CA ILE A 165 -0.16 -6.68 -47.21
C ILE A 165 -1.22 -6.82 -48.30
N SER A 166 -2.36 -6.12 -48.18
CA SER A 166 -3.40 -6.14 -49.21
C SER A 166 -2.91 -5.54 -50.53
N LYS A 167 -2.17 -4.42 -50.49
CA LYS A 167 -1.59 -3.81 -51.68
C LYS A 167 -0.51 -4.68 -52.31
N GLU A 168 0.36 -5.29 -51.51
CA GLU A 168 1.40 -6.20 -51.97
C GLU A 168 0.78 -7.40 -52.69
N ARG A 169 -0.26 -8.01 -52.11
CA ARG A 169 -1.00 -9.10 -52.76
C ARG A 169 -1.55 -8.69 -54.12
N LYS A 170 -2.29 -7.57 -54.18
CA LYS A 170 -2.83 -7.05 -55.45
C LYS A 170 -1.73 -6.78 -56.48
N SER A 171 -0.65 -6.13 -56.06
CA SER A 171 0.49 -5.84 -56.94
C SER A 171 1.16 -7.13 -57.42
N ASN A 172 1.28 -8.15 -56.58
CA ASN A 172 1.84 -9.45 -56.95
C ASN A 172 0.91 -10.22 -57.91
N ASP A 173 -0.40 -10.15 -57.71
CA ASP A 173 -1.39 -10.73 -58.60
C ASP A 173 -1.32 -10.08 -59.99
N GLU A 174 -1.31 -8.74 -60.05
CA GLU A 174 -1.16 -7.96 -61.30
C GLU A 174 0.16 -8.28 -62.01
N LEU A 175 1.28 -8.37 -61.28
CA LEU A 175 2.57 -8.75 -61.84
C LEU A 175 2.58 -10.19 -62.35
N GLY A 176 1.89 -11.10 -61.66
CA GLY A 176 1.72 -12.49 -62.06
C GLY A 176 0.91 -12.62 -63.34
N GLU A 177 -0.22 -11.92 -63.44
CA GLU A 177 -1.04 -11.84 -64.65
C GLU A 177 -0.26 -11.25 -65.81
N ALA A 178 0.42 -10.11 -65.62
CA ALA A 178 1.24 -9.49 -66.66
C ALA A 178 2.36 -10.42 -67.15
N ARG A 179 2.97 -11.22 -66.26
CA ARG A 179 3.98 -12.21 -66.67
C ARG A 179 3.36 -13.35 -67.49
N LYS A 180 2.19 -13.86 -67.11
CA LYS A 180 1.47 -14.88 -67.87
C LYS A 180 1.09 -14.38 -69.26
N GLU A 181 0.54 -13.18 -69.35
CA GLU A 181 0.21 -12.53 -70.63
C GLU A 181 1.46 -12.31 -71.49
N LEU A 182 2.59 -11.92 -70.90
CA LEU A 182 3.85 -11.78 -71.65
C LEU A 182 4.33 -13.12 -72.22
N ILE A 183 4.23 -14.21 -71.46
CA ILE A 183 4.58 -15.56 -71.92
C ILE A 183 3.65 -15.96 -73.07
N MET A 184 2.32 -15.86 -72.89
CA MET A 184 1.35 -16.25 -73.92
C MET A 184 1.45 -15.39 -75.19
N GLY A 185 1.53 -14.07 -75.04
CA GLY A 185 1.53 -13.12 -76.16
C GLY A 185 2.86 -13.04 -76.91
N SER A 186 3.94 -13.63 -76.37
CA SER A 186 5.25 -13.62 -77.02
C SER A 186 5.66 -14.99 -77.58
N ASP A 187 4.81 -16.01 -77.51
CA ASP A 187 5.14 -17.38 -77.95
C ASP A 187 5.64 -17.41 -79.40
N ASP A 188 4.87 -16.84 -80.33
CA ASP A 188 5.23 -16.77 -81.75
C ASP A 188 6.55 -16.00 -81.97
N LEU A 189 6.75 -14.89 -81.27
CA LEU A 189 7.92 -14.03 -81.43
C LEU A 189 9.20 -14.68 -80.86
N LEU A 190 9.05 -15.51 -79.83
CA LEU A 190 10.13 -16.14 -79.09
C LEU A 190 10.37 -17.60 -79.49
N SER A 191 9.61 -18.13 -80.45
CA SER A 191 9.67 -19.51 -80.96
C SER A 191 10.89 -19.82 -81.86
N GLY A 192 11.68 -18.81 -82.25
CA GLY A 192 12.84 -18.97 -83.15
C GLY A 192 14.16 -19.31 -82.44
N ARG A 193 15.24 -19.41 -83.23
CA ARG A 193 16.63 -19.49 -82.70
C ARG A 193 17.06 -18.15 -82.11
N THR A 194 16.56 -17.82 -80.93
CA THR A 194 16.78 -16.56 -80.25
C THR A 194 17.47 -16.81 -78.91
N ASN A 195 18.22 -15.82 -78.40
CA ASN A 195 18.89 -15.94 -77.11
C ASN A 195 17.89 -15.97 -75.93
N ILE A 196 16.68 -15.48 -76.16
CA ILE A 196 15.59 -15.44 -75.20
C ILE A 196 14.41 -16.14 -75.84
N GLY A 197 13.91 -17.18 -75.18
CA GLY A 197 12.78 -17.97 -75.65
C GLY A 197 11.86 -18.39 -74.50
N ILE A 198 10.87 -19.23 -74.81
CA ILE A 198 10.02 -19.87 -73.81
C ILE A 198 10.48 -21.31 -73.63
N LYS A 199 10.89 -21.65 -72.42
CA LYS A 199 11.23 -23.02 -72.03
C LYS A 199 10.06 -23.61 -71.27
N ARG A 200 9.64 -24.84 -71.60
CA ARG A 200 8.68 -25.59 -70.78
C ARG A 200 9.45 -26.38 -69.73
N MET A 201 9.37 -25.94 -68.48
CA MET A 201 10.09 -26.57 -67.37
C MET A 201 9.52 -27.99 -67.15
N GLY A 202 10.39 -28.99 -67.22
CA GLY A 202 9.99 -30.39 -67.10
C GLY A 202 9.61 -31.09 -68.41
N GLU A 203 9.77 -30.42 -69.56
CA GLU A 203 9.72 -31.06 -70.87
C GLU A 203 11.08 -31.70 -71.17
N LEU A 204 11.06 -32.94 -71.68
CA LEU A 204 12.26 -33.66 -72.04
C LEU A 204 12.94 -33.00 -73.24
N ASP A 205 14.26 -32.83 -73.13
CA ASP A 205 15.10 -32.51 -74.27
C ASP A 205 15.20 -33.74 -75.17
N GLU A 206 14.78 -33.59 -76.43
CA GLU A 206 14.78 -34.69 -77.41
C GLU A 206 16.19 -35.01 -77.93
N GLU A 207 17.13 -34.07 -77.90
CA GLU A 207 18.45 -34.23 -78.51
C GLU A 207 19.25 -35.41 -77.93
N PRO A 208 19.32 -35.62 -76.61
CA PRO A 208 19.94 -36.80 -76.00
C PRO A 208 19.35 -38.13 -76.49
N PHE A 209 18.02 -38.19 -76.65
CA PHE A 209 17.31 -39.37 -77.14
C PHE A 209 17.63 -39.65 -78.60
N GLN A 210 17.63 -38.60 -79.45
CA GLN A 210 18.02 -38.71 -80.84
C GLN A 210 19.47 -39.21 -80.99
N ASN A 211 20.39 -38.66 -80.20
CA ASN A 211 21.80 -39.05 -80.23
C ASN A 211 22.03 -40.48 -79.71
N ALA A 212 21.25 -40.93 -78.73
CA ALA A 212 21.31 -42.32 -78.26
C ALA A 212 20.70 -43.30 -79.27
N CYS A 213 19.56 -42.97 -79.89
CA CYS A 213 18.92 -43.81 -80.89
C CYS A 213 19.74 -43.93 -82.19
N LYS A 214 20.39 -42.86 -82.66
CA LYS A 214 21.31 -42.91 -83.82
C LYS A 214 22.50 -43.88 -83.61
N ARG A 215 22.89 -44.13 -82.36
CA ARG A 215 23.95 -45.10 -82.03
C ARG A 215 23.46 -46.56 -82.07
N LYS A 216 22.14 -46.80 -82.00
CA LYS A 216 21.55 -48.14 -81.86
C LYS A 216 20.73 -48.60 -83.07
N TYR A 217 20.13 -47.69 -83.82
CA TYR A 217 19.22 -47.98 -84.94
C TYR A 217 19.74 -47.41 -86.26
N GLN A 218 19.19 -47.88 -87.37
CA GLN A 218 19.43 -47.31 -88.69
C GLN A 218 18.81 -45.90 -88.79
N ASP A 219 19.40 -45.02 -89.60
CA ASP A 219 19.06 -43.59 -89.64
C ASP A 219 17.56 -43.30 -89.89
N GLU A 220 16.89 -44.11 -90.71
CA GLU A 220 15.46 -43.98 -91.03
C GLU A 220 14.54 -44.33 -89.85
N GLU A 221 14.97 -45.26 -88.98
CA GLU A 221 14.21 -45.71 -87.81
C GLU A 221 14.61 -44.99 -86.52
N ALA A 222 15.84 -44.47 -86.45
CA ALA A 222 16.40 -43.84 -85.25
C ALA A 222 15.58 -42.62 -84.80
N ALA A 223 15.09 -41.82 -85.74
CA ALA A 223 14.25 -40.66 -85.44
C ALA A 223 12.92 -41.06 -84.81
N ILE A 224 12.26 -42.08 -85.36
CA ILE A 224 10.98 -42.60 -84.85
C ILE A 224 11.19 -43.21 -83.46
N LYS A 225 12.25 -44.00 -83.27
CA LYS A 225 12.57 -44.62 -81.96
C LYS A 225 12.91 -43.59 -80.89
N ALA A 226 13.61 -42.51 -81.25
CA ALA A 226 13.88 -41.41 -80.32
C ALA A 226 12.61 -40.72 -79.87
N ALA A 227 11.70 -40.42 -80.80
CA ALA A 227 10.41 -39.79 -80.50
C ALA A 227 9.52 -40.69 -79.63
N GLU A 228 9.45 -42.00 -79.95
CA GLU A 228 8.74 -42.99 -79.13
C GLU A 228 9.29 -43.03 -77.70
N LEU A 229 10.62 -43.14 -77.56
CA LEU A 229 11.28 -43.22 -76.25
C LEU A 229 11.06 -41.95 -75.42
N CYS A 230 11.28 -40.77 -76.02
CA CYS A 230 11.08 -39.49 -75.36
C CYS A 230 9.61 -39.33 -74.91
N SER A 231 8.65 -39.63 -75.78
CA SER A 231 7.22 -39.54 -75.47
C SER A 231 6.80 -40.48 -74.35
N ASN A 232 7.31 -41.71 -74.35
CA ASN A 232 7.03 -42.70 -73.31
C ASN A 232 7.52 -42.20 -71.94
N TRP A 233 8.74 -41.66 -71.88
CA TRP A 233 9.29 -41.08 -70.64
C TRP A 233 8.56 -39.81 -70.20
N GLN A 234 8.15 -38.95 -71.13
CA GLN A 234 7.35 -37.77 -70.80
C GLN A 234 5.98 -38.18 -70.21
N GLY A 235 5.38 -39.26 -70.75
CA GLY A 235 4.14 -39.85 -70.22
C GLY A 235 4.34 -40.42 -68.82
N GLN A 236 5.47 -41.08 -68.60
CA GLN A 236 5.85 -41.68 -67.32
C GLN A 236 5.86 -40.65 -66.18
N PHE A 237 6.24 -39.38 -66.42
CA PHE A 237 6.16 -38.30 -65.42
C PHE A 237 4.76 -38.03 -64.87
N LYS A 238 3.73 -38.33 -65.65
CA LYS A 238 2.31 -38.09 -65.29
C LYS A 238 1.69 -39.27 -64.56
N GLU A 239 2.36 -40.41 -64.47
CA GLU A 239 1.83 -41.58 -63.79
C GLU A 239 1.75 -41.36 -62.28
N PRO A 240 0.55 -41.42 -61.66
CA PRO A 240 0.42 -41.21 -60.21
C PRO A 240 1.18 -42.24 -59.36
N GLY A 241 1.39 -43.44 -59.91
CA GLY A 241 2.08 -44.54 -59.23
C GLY A 241 3.61 -44.43 -59.23
N TRP A 242 4.19 -43.48 -59.96
CA TRP A 242 5.65 -43.31 -60.01
C TRP A 242 6.07 -42.00 -59.34
N ASN A 243 6.76 -42.12 -58.21
CA ASN A 243 7.27 -41.00 -57.43
C ASN A 243 8.79 -41.17 -57.22
N PRO A 244 9.64 -40.85 -58.21
CA PRO A 244 11.08 -41.09 -58.15
C PRO A 244 11.81 -40.03 -57.32
N TYR A 245 11.29 -39.69 -56.15
CA TYR A 245 11.83 -38.66 -55.27
C TYR A 245 12.05 -39.19 -53.84
N LYS A 246 12.99 -38.57 -53.14
CA LYS A 246 13.32 -38.83 -51.74
C LYS A 246 13.42 -37.53 -50.97
N ILE A 247 13.10 -37.56 -49.69
CA ILE A 247 13.25 -36.41 -48.79
C ILE A 247 14.66 -36.41 -48.20
N VAL A 248 15.34 -35.27 -48.28
CA VAL A 248 16.67 -35.04 -47.69
C VAL A 248 16.60 -33.83 -46.77
N GLU A 249 17.21 -33.92 -45.60
CA GLU A 249 17.31 -32.81 -44.66
C GLU A 249 18.55 -31.95 -44.99
N CYS A 250 18.31 -30.67 -45.29
CA CYS A 250 19.33 -29.69 -45.62
C CYS A 250 19.12 -28.44 -44.75
N ARG A 251 20.06 -28.13 -43.85
CA ARG A 251 20.08 -26.89 -43.06
C ARG A 251 18.77 -26.59 -42.29
N ARG A 252 18.14 -27.62 -41.69
CA ARG A 252 16.84 -27.57 -40.97
C ARG A 252 15.60 -27.42 -41.88
N GLU A 253 15.74 -27.60 -43.19
CA GLU A 253 14.63 -27.73 -44.13
C GLU A 253 14.63 -29.12 -44.76
N THR A 254 13.45 -29.71 -44.96
CA THR A 254 13.29 -30.94 -45.74
C THR A 254 13.07 -30.58 -47.21
N LYS A 255 13.86 -31.18 -48.09
CA LYS A 255 13.75 -30.98 -49.55
C LYS A 255 13.54 -32.31 -50.25
N GLU A 256 12.60 -32.31 -51.19
CA GLU A 256 12.38 -33.44 -52.08
C GLU A 256 13.37 -33.36 -53.25
N VAL A 257 14.16 -34.42 -53.44
CA VAL A 257 15.18 -34.51 -54.50
C VAL A 257 14.99 -35.82 -55.27
N VAL A 258 15.41 -35.85 -56.53
CA VAL A 258 15.32 -37.05 -57.36
C VAL A 258 16.07 -38.21 -56.70
N ASN A 259 15.41 -39.36 -56.59
CA ASN A 259 16.00 -40.58 -56.07
C ASN A 259 16.78 -41.28 -57.18
N GLU A 260 18.10 -41.06 -57.23
CA GLU A 260 18.98 -41.72 -58.20
C GLU A 260 19.01 -43.26 -58.06
N GLN A 261 18.50 -43.79 -56.95
CA GLN A 261 18.38 -45.24 -56.75
C GLN A 261 17.05 -45.82 -57.26
N ASP A 262 16.18 -45.01 -57.86
CA ASP A 262 14.91 -45.45 -58.45
C ASP A 262 15.16 -46.54 -59.52
N PRO A 263 14.43 -47.68 -59.47
CA PRO A 263 14.64 -48.78 -60.40
C PRO A 263 14.47 -48.40 -61.87
N LYS A 264 13.46 -47.58 -62.21
CA LYS A 264 13.22 -47.15 -63.59
C LYS A 264 14.33 -46.22 -64.07
N LEU A 265 14.77 -45.28 -63.23
CA LEU A 265 15.90 -44.41 -63.57
C LEU A 265 17.22 -45.18 -63.74
N LYS A 266 17.47 -46.23 -62.96
CA LYS A 266 18.63 -47.10 -63.14
C LYS A 266 18.56 -47.86 -64.46
N GLU A 267 17.41 -48.46 -64.76
CA GLU A 267 17.19 -49.18 -66.01
C GLU A 267 17.42 -48.28 -67.22
N LEU A 268 16.88 -47.06 -67.20
CA LEU A 268 17.13 -46.03 -68.22
C LEU A 268 18.62 -45.76 -68.42
N TRP A 269 19.35 -45.60 -67.32
CA TRP A 269 20.79 -45.33 -67.36
C TRP A 269 21.58 -46.50 -67.96
N PHE A 270 21.27 -47.74 -67.54
CA PHE A 270 21.92 -48.94 -68.07
C PHE A 270 21.64 -49.14 -69.57
N GLU A 271 20.42 -48.86 -70.02
CA GLU A 271 20.05 -49.07 -71.41
C GLU A 271 20.52 -47.95 -72.34
N TRP A 272 20.40 -46.68 -71.93
CA TRP A 272 20.52 -45.53 -72.83
C TRP A 272 21.69 -44.59 -72.49
N GLY A 273 22.36 -44.81 -71.36
CA GLY A 273 23.55 -44.08 -70.96
C GLY A 273 23.29 -42.73 -70.28
N ASP A 274 24.37 -42.02 -69.99
CA ASP A 274 24.37 -40.79 -69.19
C ASP A 274 23.55 -39.66 -69.82
N ASP A 275 23.60 -39.47 -71.14
CA ASP A 275 22.96 -38.35 -71.81
C ASP A 275 21.43 -38.38 -71.61
N VAL A 276 20.81 -39.54 -71.88
CA VAL A 276 19.36 -39.74 -71.74
C VAL A 276 18.94 -39.72 -70.27
N TYR A 277 19.71 -40.36 -69.40
CA TYR A 277 19.48 -40.33 -67.96
C TYR A 277 19.49 -38.90 -67.41
N ASN A 278 20.49 -38.10 -67.77
CA ASN A 278 20.61 -36.71 -67.30
C ASN A 278 19.51 -35.81 -67.85
N ALA A 279 19.04 -36.05 -69.08
CA ALA A 279 17.88 -35.36 -69.64
C ALA A 279 16.62 -35.61 -68.80
N VAL A 280 16.34 -36.89 -68.50
CA VAL A 280 15.20 -37.29 -67.66
C VAL A 280 15.31 -36.75 -66.23
N LYS A 281 16.50 -36.85 -65.63
CA LYS A 281 16.77 -36.32 -64.28
C LYS A 281 16.56 -34.81 -64.22
N THR A 282 17.04 -34.07 -65.22
CA THR A 282 16.88 -32.62 -65.29
C THR A 282 15.42 -32.24 -65.39
N ALA A 283 14.65 -32.90 -66.27
CA ALA A 283 13.21 -32.67 -66.38
C ALA A 283 12.46 -32.97 -65.06
N LEU A 284 12.82 -34.03 -64.34
CA LEU A 284 12.26 -34.32 -63.01
C LEU A 284 12.58 -33.23 -61.97
N ILE A 285 13.81 -32.72 -61.96
CA ILE A 285 14.20 -31.61 -61.07
C ILE A 285 13.36 -30.37 -61.39
N GLU A 286 13.21 -30.02 -62.68
CA GLU A 286 12.42 -28.87 -63.12
C GLU A 286 10.93 -29.02 -62.79
N LEU A 287 10.34 -30.21 -62.99
CA LEU A 287 8.96 -30.48 -62.58
C LEU A 287 8.76 -30.26 -61.09
N ASN A 288 9.71 -30.71 -60.26
CA ASN A 288 9.59 -30.55 -58.81
C ASN A 288 9.76 -29.08 -58.38
N GLU A 289 10.71 -28.37 -58.96
CA GLU A 289 10.98 -26.97 -58.62
C GLU A 289 9.83 -26.04 -59.03
N TYR A 290 9.24 -26.25 -60.20
CA TYR A 290 8.22 -25.37 -60.76
C TYR A 290 6.80 -25.82 -60.47
N ASN A 291 6.57 -27.11 -60.24
CA ASN A 291 5.23 -27.68 -60.08
C ASN A 291 5.21 -29.04 -59.36
N ALA A 292 5.82 -29.13 -58.17
CA ALA A 292 5.91 -30.35 -57.36
C ALA A 292 4.58 -31.13 -57.25
N SER A 293 3.48 -30.43 -56.98
CA SER A 293 2.17 -31.05 -56.78
C SER A 293 1.45 -31.39 -58.07
N GLY A 294 1.58 -30.57 -59.12
CA GLY A 294 0.80 -30.72 -60.35
C GLY A 294 1.47 -31.59 -61.42
N ARG A 295 2.80 -31.70 -61.42
CA ARG A 295 3.59 -32.51 -62.38
C ARG A 295 3.30 -32.29 -63.86
N TYR A 296 2.77 -31.13 -64.21
CA TYR A 296 2.66 -30.67 -65.59
C TYR A 296 3.73 -29.63 -65.87
N THR A 297 4.11 -29.52 -67.15
CA THR A 297 5.14 -28.58 -67.59
C THR A 297 4.67 -27.14 -67.43
N VAL A 298 5.56 -26.27 -66.99
CA VAL A 298 5.26 -24.84 -66.78
C VAL A 298 6.08 -24.02 -67.78
N PRO A 299 5.46 -23.22 -68.66
CA PRO A 299 6.20 -22.35 -69.56
C PRO A 299 6.85 -21.22 -68.76
N GLU A 300 8.11 -20.94 -69.06
CA GLU A 300 8.90 -19.90 -68.40
C GLU A 300 9.76 -19.14 -69.41
N LEU A 301 9.94 -17.84 -69.16
CA LEU A 301 10.82 -17.00 -69.96
C LEU A 301 12.28 -17.39 -69.66
N TRP A 302 13.02 -17.81 -70.67
CA TRP A 302 14.35 -18.36 -70.51
C TRP A 302 15.38 -17.63 -71.35
N ASN A 303 16.54 -17.35 -70.75
CA ASN A 303 17.71 -16.85 -71.46
C ASN A 303 18.63 -18.03 -71.76
N TYR A 304 18.54 -18.56 -72.98
CA TYR A 304 19.34 -19.71 -73.42
C TYR A 304 20.83 -19.41 -73.50
N LYS A 305 21.21 -18.14 -73.74
CA LYS A 305 22.61 -17.73 -73.72
C LYS A 305 23.21 -17.80 -72.32
N GLU A 306 22.44 -17.46 -71.30
CA GLU A 306 22.90 -17.42 -69.92
C GLU A 306 22.52 -18.66 -69.09
N GLY A 307 21.72 -19.58 -69.65
CA GLY A 307 21.30 -20.79 -68.97
C GLY A 307 20.43 -20.54 -67.73
N ARG A 308 19.66 -19.45 -67.70
CA ARG A 308 18.82 -19.08 -66.56
C ARG A 308 17.49 -18.46 -66.97
N LYS A 309 16.57 -18.37 -66.01
CA LYS A 309 15.33 -17.61 -66.14
C LYS A 309 15.60 -16.16 -66.59
N ALA A 310 14.90 -15.74 -67.63
CA ALA A 310 14.97 -14.38 -68.14
C ALA A 310 14.15 -13.43 -67.24
N THR A 311 14.70 -12.24 -67.02
CA THR A 311 14.01 -11.16 -66.34
C THR A 311 13.02 -10.50 -67.29
N THR A 312 11.91 -9.95 -66.77
CA THR A 312 10.92 -9.22 -67.57
C THR A 312 11.55 -8.09 -68.36
N LYS A 313 12.55 -7.41 -67.80
CA LYS A 313 13.32 -6.36 -68.46
C LYS A 313 14.10 -6.86 -69.68
N GLU A 314 14.74 -8.03 -69.58
CA GLU A 314 15.46 -8.63 -70.70
C GLU A 314 14.53 -8.96 -71.86
N VAL A 315 13.37 -9.55 -71.54
CA VAL A 315 12.35 -9.93 -72.53
C VAL A 315 11.77 -8.70 -73.22
N ILE A 316 11.30 -7.70 -72.45
CA ILE A 316 10.75 -6.45 -73.02
C ILE A 316 11.78 -5.76 -73.92
N ARG A 317 13.04 -5.66 -73.48
CA ARG A 317 14.11 -5.07 -74.27
C ARG A 317 14.32 -5.84 -75.57
N TYR A 318 14.33 -7.17 -75.53
CA TYR A 318 14.47 -8.00 -76.71
C TYR A 318 13.32 -7.78 -77.71
N ILE A 319 12.09 -7.84 -77.23
CA ILE A 319 10.88 -7.60 -78.03
C ILE A 319 10.94 -6.23 -78.71
N PHE A 320 11.31 -5.19 -77.96
CA PHE A 320 11.40 -3.83 -78.48
C PHE A 320 12.45 -3.68 -79.58
N GLU A 321 13.62 -4.32 -79.42
CA GLU A 321 14.65 -4.32 -80.46
C GLU A 321 14.21 -5.10 -81.71
N GLN A 322 13.55 -6.26 -81.55
CA GLN A 322 12.98 -6.99 -82.70
C GLN A 322 11.94 -6.14 -83.44
N TRP A 323 11.07 -5.45 -82.71
CA TRP A 323 10.07 -4.55 -83.29
C TRP A 323 10.70 -3.41 -84.10
N LYS A 324 11.76 -2.76 -83.59
CA LYS A 324 12.50 -1.72 -84.33
C LYS A 324 13.10 -2.25 -85.63
N ILE A 325 13.70 -3.44 -85.58
CA ILE A 325 14.31 -4.07 -86.76
C ILE A 325 13.24 -4.34 -87.82
N ASN A 326 12.09 -4.90 -87.43
CA ASN A 326 11.00 -5.19 -88.35
C ASN A 326 10.38 -3.92 -88.94
N LYS A 327 10.32 -2.82 -88.17
CA LYS A 327 9.84 -1.53 -88.67
C LYS A 327 10.76 -0.92 -89.74
N ARG A 328 12.07 -1.17 -89.70
CA ARG A 328 13.03 -0.66 -90.70
C ARG A 328 13.06 -1.49 -92.00
N LYS A 329 12.47 -2.69 -91.99
CA LYS A 329 12.41 -3.61 -93.14
C LYS A 329 11.13 -3.44 -93.97
N ARG A 330 10.11 -2.78 -93.42
CA ARG A 330 8.96 -2.25 -94.15
C ARG A 330 9.26 -0.82 -94.57
#